data_AF-A0A537JGK2-F1
#
_entry.id   AF-A0A537JGK2-F1
#
_cell.length_a   1.000
_cell.length_b   1.000
_cell.length_c   1.000
_cell.angle_alpha   90.00
_cell.angle_beta   90.00
_cell.angle_gamma   90.00
#
_symmetry.space_group_name_H-M   'P 1'
#
loop_
_entity.id
_entity.type
_entity.pdbx_description
1 polymer ?
#
loop_
_entity_poly.entity_id
_entity_poly.type
_entity_poly.pdbx_seq_one_letter_code
_entity_poly.pdbx_strand_id
1 'polypeptide(L)'
;MNNFFKRLSLPLKLLLLILFPLALVAYLSFELYNEKSKKVDLLAGYIDRIAEAQDISDLINALQLERRQSFAFALKKDIDSRSQLEAQRPVTDLAIKNLEERKDSTLKDFKDYTFLNNLQNTRHAIDSGASADLSMQYYTTSIFRLNTLNIILPVGANRYLKPVYGDLVAQKLLSEMATYLGIIRANFKAKYGSYPAWPRGCK
;
A
#
# COMPACT_ATOMS: atom_id res chain seq x y z
N MET A 1 -5.87 -52.28 -37.23
CA MET A 1 -4.67 -51.64 -36.63
C MET A 1 -3.68 -52.60 -35.95
N ASN A 2 -3.84 -53.94 -36.00
CA ASN A 2 -2.97 -54.88 -35.26
C ASN A 2 -1.78 -55.46 -36.05
N ASN A 3 -1.62 -55.10 -37.33
CA ASN A 3 -0.57 -55.66 -38.19
C ASN A 3 0.73 -54.85 -38.21
N PHE A 4 0.73 -53.62 -37.69
CA PHE A 4 1.92 -52.75 -37.65
C PHE A 4 2.90 -53.23 -36.56
N PHE A 5 2.40 -53.48 -35.35
CA PHE A 5 3.20 -54.04 -34.24
C PHE A 5 3.69 -55.47 -34.49
N LYS A 6 2.99 -56.26 -35.32
CA LYS A 6 3.41 -57.63 -35.63
C LYS A 6 4.59 -57.71 -36.61
N ARG A 7 4.83 -56.68 -37.43
CA ARG A 7 5.93 -56.63 -38.43
C ARG A 7 7.25 -56.04 -37.92
N LEU A 8 7.28 -55.47 -36.72
CA LEU A 8 8.51 -54.91 -36.14
C LEU A 8 9.47 -56.00 -35.66
N SER A 9 10.76 -55.82 -35.92
CA SER A 9 11.82 -56.69 -35.39
C SER A 9 11.83 -56.64 -33.85
N LEU A 10 12.17 -57.78 -33.24
CA LEU A 10 12.23 -57.96 -31.79
C LEU A 10 13.03 -56.86 -31.04
N PRO A 11 14.19 -56.37 -31.53
CA PRO A 11 14.91 -55.27 -30.88
C PRO A 11 14.13 -53.94 -30.91
N LEU A 12 13.35 -53.68 -31.97
CA LEU A 12 12.59 -52.44 -32.10
C LEU A 12 11.40 -52.40 -31.12
N LYS A 13 10.80 -53.55 -30.83
CA LYS A 13 9.76 -53.68 -29.80
C LYS A 13 10.29 -53.39 -28.40
N LEU A 14 11.49 -53.89 -28.07
CA LEU A 14 12.16 -53.60 -26.80
C LEU A 14 12.52 -52.11 -26.68
N LEU A 15 13.02 -51.51 -27.76
CA LEU A 15 13.36 -50.09 -27.79
C LEU A 15 12.11 -49.22 -27.57
N LEU A 16 11.00 -49.53 -28.22
CA LEU A 16 9.72 -48.82 -28.03
C LEU A 16 9.19 -48.92 -26.60
N LEU A 17 9.39 -50.07 -25.95
CA LEU A 17 8.98 -50.30 -24.55
C LEU A 17 9.75 -49.42 -23.55
N ILE A 18 10.97 -48.98 -23.90
CA ILE A 18 11.80 -48.09 -23.06
C ILE A 18 11.62 -46.63 -23.47
N LEU A 19 11.60 -46.36 -24.79
CA LEU A 19 11.58 -45.00 -25.33
C LEU A 19 10.24 -44.31 -25.08
N PHE A 20 9.11 -45.04 -25.16
CA PHE A 20 7.78 -44.47 -24.94
C PHE A 20 7.59 -43.96 -23.49
N PRO A 21 7.84 -44.74 -22.42
CA PRO A 21 7.74 -44.23 -21.06
C PRO A 21 8.77 -43.13 -20.77
N LEU A 22 9.97 -43.19 -21.35
CA LEU A 22 10.97 -42.14 -21.20
C LEU A 22 10.50 -40.81 -21.83
N ALA A 23 9.93 -40.86 -23.04
CA ALA A 23 9.37 -39.69 -23.70
C ALA A 23 8.19 -39.09 -22.92
N LEU A 24 7.35 -39.95 -22.33
CA LEU A 24 6.24 -39.51 -21.48
C LEU A 24 6.72 -38.82 -20.19
N VAL A 25 7.75 -39.36 -19.52
CA VAL A 25 8.38 -38.72 -18.36
C VAL A 25 9.02 -37.39 -18.73
N ALA A 26 9.71 -37.31 -19.87
CA ALA A 26 10.32 -36.08 -20.35
C ALA A 26 9.27 -35.00 -20.65
N TYR A 27 8.18 -35.39 -21.32
CA TYR A 27 7.04 -34.51 -21.61
C TYR A 27 6.41 -33.98 -20.32
N LEU A 28 6.05 -34.86 -19.37
CA LEU A 28 5.47 -34.46 -18.09
C LEU A 28 6.41 -33.58 -17.27
N SER A 29 7.71 -33.85 -17.30
CA SER A 29 8.72 -33.02 -16.60
C SER A 29 8.80 -31.62 -17.19
N PHE A 30 8.76 -31.50 -18.53
CA PHE A 30 8.76 -30.21 -19.20
C PHE A 30 7.49 -29.40 -18.90
N GLU A 31 6.32 -30.04 -18.94
CA GLU A 31 5.05 -29.40 -18.61
C GLU A 31 5.00 -28.94 -17.15
N LEU A 32 5.46 -29.78 -16.22
CA LEU A 32 5.58 -29.43 -14.80
C LEU A 32 6.55 -28.25 -14.57
N TYR A 33 7.66 -28.21 -15.32
CA TYR A 33 8.61 -27.10 -15.23
C TYR A 33 7.99 -25.78 -15.70
N ASN A 34 7.28 -25.80 -16.84
CA ASN A 34 6.57 -24.63 -17.35
C ASN A 34 5.49 -24.14 -16.38
N GLU A 35 4.74 -25.06 -15.76
CA GLU A 35 3.79 -24.68 -14.71
C GLU A 35 4.48 -24.01 -13.51
N LYS A 36 5.62 -24.55 -13.08
CA LYS A 36 6.38 -23.98 -11.96
C LYS A 36 6.92 -22.59 -12.31
N SER A 37 7.44 -22.40 -13.52
CA SER A 37 7.93 -21.09 -13.97
C SER A 37 6.81 -20.05 -13.96
N LYS A 38 5.64 -20.38 -14.55
CA LYS A 38 4.47 -19.50 -14.55
C LYS A 38 4.01 -19.14 -13.13
N LYS A 39 4.06 -20.11 -12.19
CA LYS A 39 3.71 -19.85 -10.78
C LYS A 39 4.70 -18.89 -10.12
N VAL A 40 5.99 -19.01 -10.41
CA VAL A 40 7.03 -18.10 -9.89
C VAL A 40 6.85 -16.69 -10.45
N ASP A 41 6.59 -16.54 -11.75
CA ASP A 41 6.37 -15.25 -12.39
C ASP A 41 5.13 -14.53 -11.82
N LEU A 42 4.06 -15.29 -11.56
CA LEU A 42 2.87 -14.77 -10.89
C LEU A 42 3.20 -14.29 -9.47
N LEU A 43 3.96 -15.07 -8.69
CA LEU A 43 4.37 -14.67 -7.33
C LEU A 43 5.22 -13.40 -7.32
N ALA A 44 6.11 -13.23 -8.28
CA ALA A 44 6.90 -12.00 -8.42
C ALA A 44 5.99 -10.77 -8.62
N GLY A 45 5.01 -10.86 -9.52
CA GLY A 45 4.03 -9.78 -9.72
C GLY A 45 3.20 -9.48 -8.47
N TYR A 46 2.92 -10.48 -7.62
CA TYR A 46 2.25 -10.23 -6.34
C TYR A 46 3.15 -9.56 -5.32
N ILE A 47 4.43 -9.95 -5.23
CA ILE A 47 5.40 -9.28 -4.34
C ILE A 47 5.50 -7.79 -4.68
N ASP A 48 5.53 -7.45 -5.96
CA ASP A 48 5.55 -6.06 -6.42
C ASP A 48 4.31 -5.29 -5.97
N ARG A 49 3.12 -5.90 -6.07
CA ARG A 49 1.85 -5.31 -5.61
C ARG A 49 1.77 -5.16 -4.08
N ILE A 50 2.34 -6.10 -3.33
CA ILE A 50 2.43 -6.01 -1.88
C ILE A 50 3.36 -4.87 -1.48
N ALA A 51 4.52 -4.77 -2.12
CA ALA A 51 5.45 -3.69 -1.88
C ALA A 51 4.83 -2.32 -2.24
N GLU A 52 4.04 -2.25 -3.31
CA GLU A 52 3.29 -1.05 -3.67
C GLU A 52 2.26 -0.66 -2.60
N ALA A 53 1.45 -1.62 -2.15
CA ALA A 53 0.46 -1.39 -1.08
C ALA A 53 1.12 -0.93 0.23
N GLN A 54 2.31 -1.45 0.54
CA GLN A 54 3.10 -1.03 1.68
C GLN A 54 3.56 0.42 1.55
N ASP A 55 4.13 0.82 0.41
CA ASP A 55 4.58 2.21 0.20
C ASP A 55 3.41 3.20 0.25
N ILE A 56 2.24 2.84 -0.32
CA ILE A 56 1.02 3.63 -0.19
C ILE A 56 0.61 3.76 1.29
N SER A 57 0.67 2.66 2.05
CA SER A 57 0.36 2.68 3.48
C SER A 57 1.34 3.57 4.26
N ASP A 58 2.63 3.53 3.95
CA ASP A 58 3.66 4.32 4.62
C ASP A 58 3.48 5.82 4.33
N LEU A 59 3.12 6.18 3.09
CA LEU A 59 2.74 7.54 2.74
C LEU A 59 1.49 8.01 3.49
N ILE A 60 0.46 7.17 3.58
CA ILE A 60 -0.74 7.50 4.37
C ILE A 60 -0.39 7.75 5.83
N ASN A 61 0.44 6.91 6.44
CA ASN A 61 0.88 7.06 7.82
C ASN A 61 1.66 8.37 8.03
N ALA A 62 2.57 8.70 7.11
CA ALA A 62 3.32 9.95 7.14
C ALA A 62 2.38 11.18 7.04
N LEU A 63 1.39 11.14 6.14
CA LEU A 63 0.39 12.21 6.00
C LEU A 63 -0.53 12.31 7.22
N GLN A 64 -0.92 11.20 7.84
CA GLN A 64 -1.72 11.21 9.07
C GLN A 64 -0.97 11.88 10.22
N LEU A 65 0.36 11.64 10.31
CA LEU A 65 1.21 12.24 11.32
C LEU A 65 1.46 13.72 11.06
N GLU A 66 1.76 14.10 9.81
CA GLU A 66 1.93 15.50 9.41
C GLU A 66 0.64 16.30 9.60
N ARG A 67 -0.53 15.71 9.31
CA ARG A 67 -1.85 16.30 9.63
C ARG A 67 -1.98 16.61 11.11
N ARG A 68 -1.64 15.65 11.98
CA ARG A 68 -1.76 15.80 13.44
C ARG A 68 -0.89 16.94 13.96
N GLN A 69 0.34 17.04 13.48
CA GLN A 69 1.27 18.09 13.88
C GLN A 69 0.89 19.44 13.28
N SER A 70 0.45 19.48 12.02
CA SER A 70 -0.06 20.69 11.36
C SER A 70 -1.25 21.27 12.13
N PHE A 71 -2.19 20.41 12.54
CA PHE A 71 -3.33 20.81 13.36
C PHE A 71 -2.91 21.28 14.76
N ALA A 72 -1.95 20.61 15.40
CA ALA A 72 -1.43 21.03 16.70
C ALA A 72 -0.76 22.41 16.63
N PHE A 73 0.08 22.62 15.61
CA PHE A 73 0.75 23.89 15.35
C PHE A 73 -0.24 25.01 15.03
N ALA A 74 -1.24 24.78 14.18
CA ALA A 74 -2.26 25.78 13.86
C ALA A 74 -3.10 26.21 15.08
N LEU A 75 -3.31 25.31 16.06
CA LEU A 75 -4.04 25.61 17.29
C LEU A 75 -3.21 26.32 18.36
N LYS A 76 -1.96 25.88 18.58
CA LYS A 76 -1.14 26.35 19.71
C LYS A 76 -0.11 27.41 19.33
N LYS A 77 0.36 27.40 18.08
CA LYS A 77 1.45 28.23 17.56
C LYS A 77 2.72 28.21 18.44
N ASP A 78 2.96 27.10 19.13
CA ASP A 78 4.10 26.89 20.04
C ASP A 78 5.34 26.37 19.29
N ILE A 79 6.51 26.66 19.86
CA ILE A 79 7.82 26.30 19.30
C ILE A 79 7.96 24.78 19.21
N ASP A 80 7.42 24.04 20.18
CA ASP A 80 7.49 22.58 20.22
C ASP A 80 6.65 21.91 19.11
N SER A 81 5.45 22.43 18.80
CA SER A 81 4.67 21.89 17.68
C SER A 81 5.30 22.23 16.33
N ARG A 82 6.00 23.37 16.24
CA ARG A 82 6.73 23.76 15.03
C ARG A 82 7.91 22.83 14.76
N SER A 83 8.74 22.54 15.77
CA SER A 83 9.89 21.64 15.61
C SER A 83 9.45 20.22 15.22
N GLN A 84 8.35 19.72 15.81
CA GLN A 84 7.78 18.42 15.44
C GLN A 84 7.25 18.40 14.00
N LEU A 85 6.60 19.48 13.55
CA LEU A 85 6.12 19.62 12.19
C LEU A 85 7.27 19.66 11.18
N GLU A 86 8.30 20.48 11.45
CA GLU A 86 9.49 20.59 10.60
C GLU A 86 10.26 19.27 10.52
N ALA A 87 10.30 18.48 11.60
CA ALA A 87 10.91 17.15 11.59
C ALA A 87 10.11 16.12 10.78
N GLN A 88 8.79 16.25 10.67
CA GLN A 88 7.94 15.29 9.96
C GLN A 88 7.86 15.54 8.46
N ARG A 89 7.88 16.80 8.01
CA ARG A 89 7.85 17.17 6.58
C ARG A 89 8.83 16.36 5.70
N PRO A 90 10.13 16.21 6.06
CA PRO A 90 11.05 15.42 5.26
C PRO A 90 10.71 13.92 5.24
N VAL A 91 10.08 13.39 6.30
CA VAL A 91 9.61 12.00 6.33
C VAL A 91 8.48 11.80 5.31
N THR A 92 7.53 12.74 5.26
CA THR A 92 6.47 12.71 4.24
C THR A 92 7.04 12.87 2.84
N ASP A 93 7.98 13.79 2.64
CA ASP A 93 8.59 14.04 1.33
C ASP A 93 9.36 12.82 0.81
N LEU A 94 10.05 12.10 1.70
CA LEU A 94 10.69 10.84 1.39
C LEU A 94 9.66 9.77 0.98
N ALA A 95 8.56 9.63 1.72
CA ALA A 95 7.50 8.68 1.39
C ALA A 95 6.83 9.00 0.04
N ILE A 96 6.63 10.28 -0.27
CA ILE A 96 6.13 10.73 -1.59
C ILE A 96 7.12 10.36 -2.70
N LYS A 97 8.41 10.61 -2.47
CA LYS A 97 9.46 10.32 -3.44
C LYS A 97 9.58 8.82 -3.71
N ASN A 98 9.54 7.98 -2.67
CA ASN A 98 9.57 6.53 -2.82
C ASN A 98 8.43 6.02 -3.72
N LEU A 99 7.23 6.58 -3.56
CA LEU A 99 6.07 6.20 -4.37
C LEU A 99 6.18 6.73 -5.83
N GLU A 100 6.79 7.90 -6.02
CA GLU A 100 7.03 8.51 -7.34
C GLU A 100 8.11 7.79 -8.16
N GLU A 101 9.14 7.26 -7.49
CA GLU A 101 10.21 6.50 -8.15
C GLU A 101 9.75 5.11 -8.63
N ARG A 102 8.55 4.65 -8.20
CA ARG A 102 7.97 3.41 -8.72
C ARG A 102 7.55 3.58 -10.18
N LYS A 103 8.04 2.67 -11.04
CA LYS A 103 7.68 2.59 -12.46
C LYS A 103 6.31 1.92 -12.68
N ASP A 104 5.31 2.20 -11.84
CA ASP A 104 3.96 1.68 -12.05
C ASP A 104 3.11 2.70 -12.84
N SER A 105 2.61 2.27 -13.99
CA SER A 105 1.68 3.04 -14.83
C SER A 105 0.42 3.50 -14.10
N THR A 106 -0.02 2.78 -13.07
CA THR A 106 -1.23 3.08 -12.30
C THR A 106 -1.02 4.22 -11.30
N LEU A 107 0.23 4.50 -10.93
CA LEU A 107 0.61 5.54 -9.97
C LEU A 107 1.15 6.80 -10.65
N LYS A 108 1.33 6.83 -11.97
CA LYS A 108 2.03 7.92 -12.68
C LYS A 108 1.51 9.34 -12.35
N ASP A 109 0.21 9.49 -12.14
CA ASP A 109 -0.44 10.78 -11.85
C ASP A 109 -1.04 10.83 -10.43
N PHE A 110 -0.53 10.01 -9.50
CA PHE A 110 -1.10 9.90 -8.16
C PHE A 110 -1.09 11.24 -7.41
N LYS A 111 -0.06 12.08 -7.60
CA LYS A 111 0.05 13.39 -6.93
C LYS A 111 -1.04 14.36 -7.36
N ASP A 112 -1.43 14.34 -8.62
CA ASP A 112 -2.51 15.17 -9.14
C ASP A 112 -3.86 14.71 -8.59
N TYR A 113 -4.11 13.40 -8.67
CA TYR A 113 -5.34 12.81 -8.14
C TYR A 113 -5.49 13.06 -6.63
N THR A 114 -4.41 12.94 -5.85
CA THR A 114 -4.42 13.09 -4.39
C THR A 114 -4.21 14.53 -3.90
N PHE A 115 -4.04 15.48 -4.83
CA PHE A 115 -3.70 16.87 -4.57
C PHE A 115 -2.36 17.13 -3.89
N LEU A 116 -1.47 16.13 -3.80
CA LEU A 116 -0.15 16.28 -3.20
C LEU A 116 0.75 17.27 -3.95
N ASN A 117 0.45 17.61 -5.21
CA ASN A 117 1.13 18.71 -5.91
C ASN A 117 0.95 20.08 -5.22
N ASN A 118 -0.13 20.25 -4.45
CA ASN A 118 -0.39 21.47 -3.67
C ASN A 118 0.13 21.38 -2.22
N LEU A 119 0.88 20.34 -1.87
CA LEU A 119 1.35 20.13 -0.49
C LEU A 119 2.22 21.28 -0.02
N GLN A 120 3.16 21.74 -0.85
CA GLN A 120 4.04 22.84 -0.50
C GLN A 120 3.30 24.16 -0.31
N ASN A 121 2.32 24.45 -1.18
CA ASN A 121 1.46 25.62 -1.05
C ASN A 121 0.64 25.57 0.25
N THR A 122 0.13 24.40 0.61
CA THR A 122 -0.62 24.19 1.84
C THR A 122 0.26 24.34 3.08
N ARG A 123 1.49 23.80 3.06
CA ARG A 123 2.48 23.99 4.12
C ARG A 123 2.80 25.47 4.33
N HIS A 124 3.02 26.22 3.25
CA HIS A 124 3.23 27.67 3.33
C HIS A 124 2.01 28.42 3.89
N ALA A 125 0.79 28.01 3.53
CA ALA A 125 -0.42 28.58 4.11
C ALA A 125 -0.54 28.29 5.62
N ILE A 126 -0.19 27.08 6.06
CA ILE A 126 -0.15 26.71 7.49
C ILE A 126 0.90 27.55 8.23
N ASP A 127 2.08 27.72 7.64
CA ASP A 127 3.17 28.52 8.21
C ASP A 127 2.82 30.01 8.31
N SER A 128 2.05 30.54 7.36
CA SER A 128 1.56 31.93 7.38
C SER A 128 0.34 32.15 8.28
N GLY A 129 -0.17 31.10 8.92
CA GLY A 129 -1.23 31.18 9.93
C GLY A 129 -2.62 30.79 9.46
N ALA A 130 -2.74 29.91 8.45
CA ALA A 130 -4.03 29.33 8.06
C ALA A 130 -4.75 28.60 9.22
N SER A 131 -6.06 28.43 9.06
CA SER A 131 -6.89 27.79 10.07
C SER A 131 -6.53 26.31 10.27
N ALA A 132 -6.72 25.83 11.50
CA ALA A 132 -6.56 24.42 11.83
C ALA A 132 -7.49 23.53 10.99
N ASP A 133 -8.69 24.02 10.66
CA ASP A 133 -9.66 23.32 9.82
C ASP A 133 -9.17 23.10 8.39
N LEU A 134 -8.52 24.10 7.79
CA LEU A 134 -7.93 23.97 6.45
C LEU A 134 -6.92 22.81 6.41
N SER A 135 -6.03 22.75 7.41
CA SER A 135 -5.03 21.69 7.51
C SER A 135 -5.69 20.31 7.62
N MET A 136 -6.71 20.19 8.47
CA MET A 136 -7.44 18.93 8.64
C MET A 136 -8.15 18.50 7.36
N GLN A 137 -8.82 19.43 6.67
CA GLN A 137 -9.58 19.13 5.46
C GLN A 137 -8.66 18.70 4.32
N TYR A 138 -7.57 19.43 4.08
CA TYR A 138 -6.61 19.12 3.02
C TYR A 138 -6.03 17.71 3.19
N TYR A 139 -5.36 17.45 4.32
CA TYR A 139 -4.70 16.15 4.53
C TYR A 139 -5.70 15.00 4.57
N THR A 140 -6.87 15.19 5.17
CA THR A 140 -7.90 14.15 5.22
C THR A 140 -8.41 13.81 3.81
N THR A 141 -8.61 14.81 2.94
CA THR A 141 -9.00 14.58 1.55
C THR A 141 -7.93 13.82 0.78
N SER A 142 -6.66 14.23 0.91
CA SER A 142 -5.53 13.54 0.28
C SER A 142 -5.41 12.09 0.76
N ILE A 143 -5.52 11.84 2.07
CA ILE A 143 -5.49 10.49 2.66
C ILE A 143 -6.62 9.62 2.13
N PHE A 144 -7.86 10.14 2.07
CA PHE A 144 -8.98 9.37 1.53
C PHE A 144 -8.75 8.98 0.07
N ARG A 145 -8.26 9.92 -0.75
CA ARG A 145 -7.94 9.62 -2.15
C ARG A 145 -6.81 8.61 -2.28
N LEU A 146 -5.76 8.71 -1.46
CA LEU A 146 -4.69 7.71 -1.40
C LEU A 146 -5.20 6.31 -1.01
N ASN A 147 -6.12 6.22 -0.05
CA ASN A 147 -6.74 4.95 0.32
C ASN A 147 -7.52 4.31 -0.85
N THR A 148 -8.07 5.10 -1.78
CA THR A 148 -8.72 4.53 -2.97
C THR A 148 -7.73 3.87 -3.95
N LEU A 149 -6.45 4.27 -3.90
CA LEU A 149 -5.38 3.66 -4.69
C LEU A 149 -4.84 2.37 -4.04
N ASN A 150 -5.08 2.16 -2.74
CA ASN A 150 -4.66 0.94 -2.02
C ASN A 150 -5.65 -0.23 -2.32
N ILE A 151 -5.59 -0.76 -3.54
CA ILE A 151 -6.39 -1.90 -3.99
C ILE A 151 -5.67 -3.19 -3.59
N ILE A 152 -6.10 -3.79 -2.47
CA ILE A 152 -5.64 -5.12 -2.06
C ILE A 152 -6.31 -6.16 -2.96
N LEU A 153 -5.53 -6.88 -3.77
CA LEU A 153 -6.03 -7.92 -4.67
C LEU A 153 -6.69 -9.07 -3.87
N PRO A 154 -7.92 -9.51 -4.20
CA PRO A 154 -8.64 -10.52 -3.42
C PRO A 154 -7.97 -11.91 -3.46
N VAL A 155 -7.93 -12.58 -2.30
CA VAL A 155 -7.34 -13.93 -2.07
C VAL A 155 -7.87 -15.04 -2.97
N GLY A 156 -9.06 -14.84 -3.55
CA GLY A 156 -9.70 -15.81 -4.44
C GLY A 156 -8.83 -16.18 -5.65
N ALA A 157 -7.86 -15.33 -6.01
CA ALA A 157 -6.95 -15.56 -7.11
C ALA A 157 -5.76 -16.50 -6.77
N ASN A 158 -5.36 -16.67 -5.50
CA ASN A 158 -4.18 -17.47 -5.18
C ASN A 158 -4.08 -17.98 -3.72
N ARG A 159 -4.02 -19.32 -3.55
CA ARG A 159 -3.88 -20.00 -2.25
C ARG A 159 -2.57 -19.67 -1.52
N TYR A 160 -1.52 -19.28 -2.24
CA TYR A 160 -0.20 -18.95 -1.69
C TYR A 160 -0.14 -17.59 -0.98
N LEU A 161 -1.09 -16.68 -1.25
CA LEU A 161 -1.14 -15.34 -0.63
C LEU A 161 -1.97 -15.30 0.66
N LYS A 162 -2.62 -16.41 1.00
CA LYS A 162 -3.49 -16.52 2.17
C LYS A 162 -2.86 -16.03 3.49
N PRO A 163 -1.57 -16.31 3.82
CA PRO A 163 -0.99 -15.83 5.08
C PRO A 163 -0.78 -14.30 5.11
N VAL A 164 -0.29 -13.69 4.01
CA VAL A 164 0.06 -12.25 3.99
C VAL A 164 -1.17 -11.36 3.74
N TYR A 165 -2.18 -11.88 3.04
CA TYR A 165 -3.40 -11.12 2.76
C TYR A 165 -4.14 -10.66 4.02
N GLY A 166 -4.17 -11.50 5.06
CA GLY A 166 -4.81 -11.15 6.33
C GLY A 166 -4.19 -9.90 6.96
N ASP A 167 -2.85 -9.84 6.95
CA ASP A 167 -2.09 -8.72 7.50
C ASP A 167 -2.30 -7.43 6.67
N LEU A 168 -2.31 -7.55 5.34
CA LEU A 168 -2.55 -6.40 4.45
C LEU A 168 -3.96 -5.81 4.64
N VAL A 169 -4.98 -6.66 4.72
CA VAL A 169 -6.35 -6.21 4.99
C VAL A 169 -6.45 -5.58 6.37
N ALA A 170 -5.80 -6.17 7.38
CA ALA A 170 -5.77 -5.62 8.73
C ALA A 170 -5.10 -4.24 8.75
N GLN A 171 -3.96 -4.07 8.07
CA GLN A 171 -3.23 -2.80 7.98
C GLN A 171 -4.08 -1.71 7.31
N LYS A 172 -4.76 -2.03 6.21
CA LYS A 172 -5.68 -1.08 5.56
C LYS A 172 -6.83 -0.69 6.48
N LEU A 173 -7.51 -1.66 7.09
CA LEU A 173 -8.62 -1.39 7.99
C LEU A 173 -8.18 -0.54 9.19
N LEU A 174 -6.99 -0.83 9.74
CA LEU A 174 -6.40 -0.06 10.83
C LEU A 174 -6.11 1.39 10.40
N SER A 175 -5.57 1.59 9.19
CA SER A 175 -5.30 2.92 8.64
C SER A 175 -6.59 3.73 8.43
N GLU A 176 -7.65 3.11 7.93
CA GLU A 176 -8.98 3.72 7.81
C GLU A 176 -9.54 4.08 9.19
N MET A 177 -9.49 3.17 10.16
CA MET A 177 -9.92 3.41 11.53
C MET A 177 -9.13 4.54 12.21
N ALA A 178 -7.81 4.59 12.03
CA ALA A 178 -6.97 5.67 12.54
C ALA A 178 -7.33 7.03 11.90
N THR A 179 -7.66 7.02 10.61
CA THR A 179 -8.15 8.21 9.90
C THR A 179 -9.45 8.71 10.53
N TYR A 180 -10.45 7.83 10.70
CA TYR A 180 -11.73 8.17 11.32
C TYR A 180 -11.58 8.64 12.77
N LEU A 181 -10.78 7.94 13.58
CA LEU A 181 -10.52 8.34 14.97
C LEU A 181 -9.86 9.73 15.04
N GLY A 182 -8.95 10.04 14.11
CA GLY A 182 -8.34 11.35 13.98
C GLY A 182 -9.37 12.45 13.68
N ILE A 183 -10.33 12.19 12.79
CA ILE A 183 -11.44 13.11 12.49
C ILE A 183 -12.30 13.36 13.74
N ILE A 184 -12.68 12.30 14.46
CA ILE A 184 -13.49 12.40 15.68
C ILE A 184 -12.76 13.24 16.75
N ARG A 185 -11.46 12.99 16.97
CA ARG A 185 -10.64 13.74 17.93
C ARG A 185 -10.52 15.22 17.57
N ALA A 186 -10.33 15.53 16.29
CA ALA A 186 -10.25 16.91 15.81
C ALA A 186 -11.58 17.65 16.03
N ASN A 187 -12.71 17.04 15.67
CA ASN A 187 -14.05 17.60 15.91
C ASN A 187 -14.31 17.82 17.41
N PHE A 188 -13.93 16.87 18.26
CA PHE A 188 -14.08 17.03 19.71
C PHE A 188 -13.22 18.20 20.24
N LYS A 189 -11.97 18.31 19.81
CA LYS A 189 -11.07 19.40 20.24
C LYS A 189 -11.54 20.76 19.72
N ALA A 190 -12.06 20.84 18.49
CA ALA A 190 -12.63 22.06 17.95
C ALA A 190 -13.91 22.51 18.69
N LYS A 191 -14.75 21.55 19.12
CA LYS A 191 -16.01 21.84 19.82
C LYS A 191 -15.86 22.14 21.31
N TYR A 192 -14.93 21.45 22.00
CA TYR A 192 -14.79 21.51 23.46
C TYR A 192 -13.47 22.12 23.95
N GLY A 193 -12.49 22.32 23.06
CA GLY A 193 -11.20 22.95 23.38
C GLY A 193 -11.22 24.48 23.46
N SER A 194 -12.36 25.11 23.15
CA SER A 194 -12.54 26.58 23.18
C SER A 194 -13.02 27.11 24.53
N TYR A 195 -13.23 26.26 25.54
CA TYR A 195 -13.50 26.73 26.89
C TYR A 195 -12.20 27.18 27.56
N PRO A 196 -12.16 28.38 28.19
CA PRO A 196 -10.99 28.80 28.94
C PRO A 196 -10.72 27.76 30.01
N ALA A 197 -9.44 27.43 30.20
CA ALA A 197 -8.97 26.58 31.29
C ALA A 197 -9.76 26.92 32.56
N TRP A 198 -10.43 25.92 33.12
CA TRP A 198 -11.13 26.04 34.39
C TRP A 198 -10.24 26.81 35.38
N PRO A 199 -10.79 27.79 36.12
CA PRO A 199 -10.01 28.49 37.12
C PRO A 199 -9.47 27.42 38.05
N ARG A 200 -8.14 27.36 38.19
CA ARG A 200 -7.50 26.56 39.23
C ARG A 200 -8.14 26.99 40.54
N GLY A 201 -9.09 26.18 41.01
CA GLY A 201 -9.85 26.45 42.20
C GLY A 201 -8.89 26.62 43.36
N CYS A 202 -9.07 27.72 44.08
CA CYS A 202 -8.52 27.91 45.41
C CYS A 202 -8.82 26.69 46.28
N LYS A 203 -7.78 26.02 46.76
CA LYS A 203 -7.53 25.70 48.18
C LYS A 203 -6.16 25.07 48.31
#